data_AF-A0A963ZJK5-F1
#
_entry.id   AF-A0A963ZJK5-F1
#
_cell.length_a   1.000
_cell.length_b   1.000
_cell.length_c   1.000
_cell.angle_alpha   90.00
_cell.angle_beta   90.00
_cell.angle_gamma   90.00
#
_symmetry.space_group_name_H-M   'P 1'
#
loop_
_entity.id
_entity.type
_entity.pdbx_description
1 polymer ?
#
loop_
_entity_poly.entity_id
_entity_poly.type
_entity_poly.pdbx_seq_one_letter_code
_entity_poly.pdbx_strand_id
1 'polypeptide(L)' 'MNPLSELIDDETFAMLQSHGLFYEKALRDYQIRKTYREMRKQMPSVDAIEHLQQAYPYLQFDTIRKIIYAKIS' A
#
# COMPACT_ATOMS: atom_id res chain seq x y z
N MET A 1 9.25 1.99 10.52
CA MET A 1 8.91 3.23 9.78
C MET A 1 7.40 3.29 9.68
N ASN A 2 6.79 4.41 10.07
CA ASN A 2 5.34 4.60 10.07
C ASN A 2 4.81 4.81 8.63
N PRO A 3 4.04 3.85 8.08
CA PRO A 3 3.47 3.96 6.74
C PRO A 3 2.31 4.94 6.64
N LEU A 4 1.78 5.41 7.76
CA LEU A 4 0.69 6.38 7.87
C LEU A 4 1.19 7.75 8.36
N SER A 5 2.47 8.06 8.19
CA SER A 5 3.10 9.31 8.67
C SER A 5 2.49 10.59 8.10
N GLU A 6 1.75 10.51 7.00
CA GLU A 6 0.97 11.63 6.44
C GLU A 6 -0.39 11.84 7.14
N LEU A 7 -0.82 10.89 7.97
CA LEU A 7 -2.13 10.88 8.65
C LEU A 7 -1.99 10.96 10.17
N ILE A 8 -1.01 10.27 10.73
CA ILE A 8 -0.76 10.15 12.17
C ILE A 8 0.74 10.16 12.45
N ASP A 9 1.14 10.71 13.60
CA ASP A 9 2.52 10.66 14.06
C ASP A 9 2.98 9.24 14.45
N ASP A 10 4.29 9.08 14.64
CA ASP A 10 4.92 7.79 14.93
C ASP A 10 4.50 7.20 16.28
N GLU A 11 4.22 8.05 17.27
CA GLU A 11 3.78 7.63 18.60
C GLU A 11 2.37 7.02 18.53
N THR A 12 1.45 7.71 17.86
CA THR A 12 0.09 7.26 17.58
C THR A 12 0.10 5.96 16.77
N PHE A 13 0.94 5.87 15.73
CA PHE A 13 1.07 4.63 14.95
C PHE A 13 1.56 3.47 15.82
N ALA A 14 2.59 3.68 16.64
CA ALA A 14 3.15 2.65 17.51
C ALA A 14 2.14 2.14 18.55
N MET A 15 1.35 3.05 19.14
CA MET A 15 0.25 2.70 20.04
C MET A 15 -0.81 1.85 19.34
N LEU A 16 -1.32 2.30 18.19
CA LEU A 16 -2.37 1.55 17.49
C LEU A 16 -1.86 0.17 17.01
N GLN A 17 -0.59 0.09 16.62
CA GLN A 17 0.06 -1.18 16.27
C GLN A 17 0.19 -2.12 17.47
N SER A 18 0.62 -1.64 18.65
CA SER A 18 0.80 -2.48 19.84
C SER A 18 -0.53 -3.06 20.36
N HIS A 19 -1.63 -2.36 20.11
CA HIS A 19 -2.99 -2.81 20.44
C HIS A 19 -3.67 -3.60 19.32
N GLY A 20 -3.02 -3.81 18.16
CA GLY A 20 -3.61 -4.54 17.03
C GLY A 20 -4.82 -3.85 16.42
N LEU A 21 -4.89 -2.50 16.48
CA LEU A 21 -6.04 -1.71 16.05
C LEU A 21 -6.09 -1.44 14.54
N PHE A 22 -5.24 -2.12 13.77
CA PHE A 22 -5.25 -2.06 12.32
C PHE A 22 -5.14 -3.45 11.69
N TYR A 23 -5.80 -3.61 10.55
CA TYR A 23 -5.66 -4.80 9.73
C TYR A 23 -4.41 -4.67 8.85
N GLU A 24 -3.44 -5.58 9.02
CA GLU A 24 -2.20 -5.61 8.22
C GLU A 24 -2.48 -5.61 6.71
N LYS A 25 -3.50 -6.35 6.27
CA LYS A 25 -3.93 -6.38 4.87
C LYS A 25 -4.36 -4.99 4.39
N ALA A 26 -5.17 -4.28 5.17
CA ALA A 26 -5.65 -2.95 4.80
C ALA A 26 -4.49 -1.95 4.73
N LEU A 27 -3.54 -2.06 5.66
CA LEU A 27 -2.34 -1.22 5.69
C LEU A 27 -1.44 -1.47 4.47
N ARG A 28 -1.18 -2.73 4.13
CA ARG A 28 -0.47 -3.11 2.91
C ARG A 28 -1.17 -2.56 1.67
N ASP A 29 -2.48 -2.76 1.56
CA ASP A 29 -3.24 -2.32 0.39
C ASP A 29 -3.19 -0.78 0.25
N TYR A 30 -3.18 -0.04 1.37
CA TYR A 30 -2.96 1.41 1.38
C TYR A 30 -1.56 1.78 0.86
N GLN A 31 -0.51 1.11 1.35
CA GLN A 31 0.86 1.33 0.88
C GLN A 31 0.99 1.05 -0.62
N ILE A 32 0.44 -0.06 -1.11
CA ILE A 32 0.44 -0.41 -2.54
C ILE A 32 -0.21 0.71 -3.36
N ARG A 33 -1.38 1.21 -2.95
CA ARG A 33 -2.06 2.33 -3.63
C ARG A 33 -1.25 3.62 -3.60
N LYS A 34 -0.56 3.91 -2.49
CA LYS A 34 0.29 5.10 -2.37
C LYS A 34 1.49 5.00 -3.31
N THR A 35 2.25 3.90 -3.24
CA THR A 35 3.41 3.64 -4.09
C THR A 35 3.03 3.63 -5.58
N TYR A 36 1.92 2.99 -5.94
CA TYR A 36 1.41 2.99 -7.31
C TYR A 36 1.15 4.42 -7.84
N ARG A 37 0.51 5.28 -7.03
CA ARG A 37 0.22 6.68 -7.42
C ARG A 37 1.49 7.48 -7.68
N GLU A 38 2.54 7.27 -6.89
CA GLU A 38 3.83 7.91 -7.10
C GLU A 38 4.54 7.38 -8.35
N MET A 39 4.59 6.06 -8.54
CA MET A 39 5.17 5.43 -9.73
C MET A 39 4.50 5.92 -11.02
N ARG A 40 3.17 6.06 -11.02
CA ARG A 40 2.41 6.52 -12.19
C ARG A 40 2.75 7.93 -12.67
N LYS A 41 3.42 8.74 -11.85
CA LYS A 41 3.95 10.04 -12.26
C LYS A 41 5.18 9.91 -13.17
N GLN A 42 5.85 8.75 -13.14
CA GLN A 42 7.16 8.54 -13.75
C GLN A 42 7.18 7.41 -14.79
N MET A 43 6.29 6.42 -14.67
CA MET A 43 6.29 5.23 -15.53
C MET A 43 4.87 4.77 -15.92
N PRO A 44 4.73 4.01 -17.03
CA PRO A 44 3.49 3.33 -17.43
C PRO A 44 2.86 2.47 -16.34
N SER A 45 1.56 2.18 -16.48
CA SER A 45 0.80 1.41 -15.49
C SER A 45 1.27 -0.05 -15.38
N VAL A 46 1.60 -0.68 -16.51
CA VAL A 46 2.09 -2.06 -16.56
C VAL A 46 3.41 -2.18 -15.78
N ASP A 47 4.38 -1.32 -16.11
CA ASP A 47 5.68 -1.26 -15.44
C ASP A 47 5.53 -1.02 -13.94
N ALA A 48 4.65 -0.10 -13.52
CA ALA A 48 4.38 0.15 -12.10
C ALA A 48 3.80 -1.08 -11.39
N ILE A 49 2.93 -1.85 -12.04
CA ILE A 49 2.36 -3.08 -11.46
C ILE A 49 3.43 -4.17 -11.37
N GLU A 50 4.30 -4.30 -12.37
CA GLU A 50 5.43 -5.25 -12.35
C GLU A 50 6.43 -4.92 -11.22
N HIS A 51 6.78 -3.64 -11.04
CA HIS A 51 7.59 -3.19 -9.91
C HIS A 51 6.95 -3.52 -8.55
N LEU A 52 5.64 -3.31 -8.42
CA LEU A 52 4.91 -3.71 -7.21
C LEU A 52 4.90 -5.23 -7.03
N GLN A 53 4.82 -6.01 -8.10
CA GLN A 53 4.87 -7.46 -8.02
C GLN A 53 6.24 -7.96 -7.54
N GLN A 54 7.32 -7.30 -7.95
CA GLN A 54 8.67 -7.58 -7.44
C GLN A 54 8.79 -7.23 -5.94
N ALA A 55 8.17 -6.14 -5.49
CA ALA A 55 8.17 -5.74 -4.08
C ALA A 55 7.26 -6.63 -3.20
N TYR A 56 6.21 -7.22 -3.79
CA TYR A 56 5.26 -8.10 -3.13
C TYR A 56 5.13 -9.44 -3.89
N PRO A 57 6.15 -10.32 -3.90
CA PRO A 57 6.19 -11.52 -4.75
C PRO A 57 5.06 -12.52 -4.50
N TYR A 58 4.45 -12.47 -3.32
CA TYR A 58 3.31 -13.31 -2.95
C TYR A 58 1.97 -12.80 -3.51
N LEU A 59 1.93 -11.61 -4.10
CA LEU A 59 0.76 -11.07 -4.78
C LEU A 59 0.84 -11.34 -6.28
N GLN A 60 -0.26 -11.86 -6.82
CA GLN A 60 -0.42 -12.02 -8.27
C GLN A 60 -0.67 -10.66 -8.92
N PHE A 61 -0.29 -10.51 -10.19
CA PHE A 61 -0.50 -9.30 -10.99
C PHE A 61 -1.96 -8.80 -10.93
N ASP A 62 -2.93 -9.72 -11.08
CA ASP A 62 -4.36 -9.39 -10.99
C ASP A 62 -4.78 -8.96 -9.58
N THR A 63 -4.18 -9.53 -8.53
CA THR A 63 -4.41 -9.11 -7.14
C THR A 63 -3.95 -7.67 -6.93
N ILE A 64 -2.79 -7.30 -7.45
CA ILE A 64 -2.28 -5.92 -7.39
C ILE A 64 -3.22 -4.98 -8.14
N ARG A 65 -3.66 -5.35 -9.35
CA ARG A 65 -4.66 -4.58 -10.12
C ARG A 65 -5.94 -4.34 -9.31
N LYS A 66 -6.49 -5.38 -8.67
CA LYS A 66 -7.67 -5.24 -7.81
C LYS A 66 -7.43 -4.28 -6.66
N ILE A 67 -6.27 -4.34 -6.00
CA ILE A 67 -5.91 -3.45 -4.89
C ILE A 67 -5.86 -1.97 -5.32
N ILE A 68 -5.25 -1.69 -6.49
CA ILE A 68 -5.05 -0.30 -6.97
C ILE A 68 -6.32 0.32 -7.56
N TYR A 69 -7.23 -0.49 -8.11
CA TYR A 69 -8.48 -0.01 -8.72
C TYR A 69 -9.71 -0.18 -7.82
N ALA A 70 -9.59 -0.83 -6.66
CA ALA A 70 -10.68 -0.91 -5.69
C ALA A 70 -11.11 0.49 -5.26
N LYS A 71 -12.41 0.81 -5.44
CA LYS A 71 -13.02 1.98 -4.82
C LYS A 71 -13.19 1.68 -3.33
N ILE A 72 -12.57 2.49 -2.48
CA ILE A 72 -12.90 2.51 -1.06
C ILE A 72 -14.09 3.47 -0.95
N SER A 73 -15.28 2.90 -0.81
CA SER A 73 -16.53 3.62 -0.51
C SER A 73 -16.67 3.86 0.98
#